data_AF-A0AAU9FQK8-F1
#
_entry.id   AF-A0AAU9FQK8-F1
#
_cell.length_a   1.000
_cell.length_b   1.000
_cell.length_c   1.000
_cell.angle_alpha   90.00
_cell.angle_beta   90.00
_cell.angle_gamma   90.00
#
_symmetry.space_group_name_H-M   'P 1'
#
loop_
_entity.id
_entity.type
_entity.pdbx_description
1 polymer ?
#
loop_
_entity_poly.entity_id
_entity_poly.type
_entity_poly.pdbx_seq_one_letter_code
_entity_poly.pdbx_strand_id
1 'polypeptide(L)'
;MAKGPTNGLDFKKLCDTFSVICPDFRPGGSSEKLQSVDFANKVLFELGPKMRHVKQSGEDQMWRLVFSGGSSVYVHTYTFLRPIKSQPQLRDGKLYLTMKQAGLLAATQLCALMPAQHNPRDKILLTPLSRAVFEPQSIPKIAAALSALRRRVVDVAYVVAAVVSSCQSDGFHLQHSQCAIALVAIGATTKDPKARKRMRSKTLKQYSHRGKAFHSDEYKIYAEHSKMARQLAAESPISPIPPFPDVAKPPRRRDVAVVLRSIAKSPNDPLSGDTIDIKFVASAKEQDEDVVAGMSASVDVRLEGISMERMRFKLLSAEK
;
A
#
# COMPACT_ATOMS: atom_id res chain seq x y z
N MET A 1 32.37 0.99 13.50
CA MET A 1 32.08 2.33 12.93
C MET A 1 30.57 2.54 12.90
N ALA A 2 30.07 3.43 13.76
CA ALA A 2 28.65 3.72 13.87
C ALA A 2 28.15 4.50 12.65
N LYS A 3 27.19 3.92 11.91
CA LYS A 3 26.48 4.62 10.83
C LYS A 3 25.61 5.71 11.45
N GLY A 4 25.84 6.97 11.08
CA GLY A 4 24.97 8.09 11.44
C GLY A 4 23.52 7.88 10.95
N PRO A 5 22.54 8.60 11.52
CA PRO A 5 21.13 8.40 11.21
C PRO A 5 20.89 8.80 9.76
N THR A 6 20.59 7.82 8.91
CA THR A 6 20.09 8.10 7.56
C THR A 6 18.77 8.86 7.69
N ASN A 7 18.64 10.02 7.05
CA ASN A 7 17.44 10.86 6.93
C ASN A 7 16.26 10.16 6.21
N GLY A 8 15.94 8.93 6.61
CA GLY A 8 14.94 8.06 6.00
C GLY A 8 14.05 7.41 7.05
N LEU A 9 12.90 6.90 6.59
CA LEU A 9 11.95 6.19 7.43
C LEU A 9 12.61 4.97 8.10
N ASP A 10 12.58 4.93 9.43
CA ASP A 10 12.86 3.71 10.19
C ASP A 10 11.58 2.88 10.24
N PHE A 11 11.50 1.90 9.33
CA PHE A 11 10.31 1.06 9.21
C PHE A 11 10.10 0.15 10.41
N LYS A 12 11.18 -0.31 11.06
CA LYS A 12 11.06 -1.13 12.27
C LYS A 12 10.44 -0.29 13.38
N LYS A 13 10.97 0.91 13.62
CA LYS A 13 10.40 1.84 14.59
C LYS A 13 8.95 2.22 14.27
N LEU A 14 8.55 2.25 12.99
CA LEU A 14 7.16 2.49 12.60
C LEU A 14 6.25 1.34 13.01
N CYS A 15 6.67 0.09 12.74
CA CYS A 15 5.96 -1.10 13.19
C CYS A 15 5.81 -1.13 14.72
N ASP A 16 6.90 -0.79 15.44
CA ASP A 16 6.93 -0.76 16.90
C ASP A 16 5.94 0.27 17.44
N THR A 17 5.96 1.51 16.93
CA THR A 17 4.99 2.55 17.31
C THR A 17 3.55 2.15 17.00
N PHE A 18 3.30 1.54 15.84
CA PHE A 18 1.95 1.12 15.47
C PHE A 18 1.43 -0.01 16.37
N SER A 19 2.29 -0.93 16.80
CA SER A 19 1.92 -2.02 17.72
C SER A 19 1.47 -1.55 19.10
N VAL A 20 1.81 -0.32 19.50
CA VAL A 20 1.28 0.29 20.75
C VAL A 20 -0.20 0.67 20.60
N ILE A 21 -0.64 1.09 19.42
CA ILE A 21 -2.05 1.43 19.15
C ILE A 21 -2.86 0.19 18.76
N CYS A 22 -2.24 -0.74 18.05
CA CYS A 22 -2.86 -1.92 17.48
C CYS A 22 -2.07 -3.16 17.96
N PRO A 23 -2.32 -3.66 19.19
CA PRO A 23 -1.50 -4.72 19.79
C PRO A 23 -1.44 -6.02 18.97
N ASP A 24 -2.51 -6.35 18.26
CA ASP A 24 -2.65 -7.50 17.37
C ASP A 24 -1.97 -7.35 15.99
N PHE A 25 -1.20 -6.28 15.81
CA PHE A 25 -0.32 -6.14 14.64
C PHE A 25 0.93 -7.03 14.72
N ARG A 26 1.36 -7.40 15.93
CA ARG A 26 2.50 -8.31 16.12
C ARG A 26 2.04 -9.75 16.32
N PRO A 27 2.84 -10.74 15.88
CA PRO A 27 2.60 -12.14 16.23
C PRO A 27 2.52 -12.31 17.75
N GLY A 28 1.46 -12.95 18.25
CA GLY A 28 1.22 -13.16 19.68
C GLY A 28 0.53 -11.98 20.39
N GLY A 29 0.15 -10.92 19.69
CA GLY A 29 -0.68 -9.86 20.25
C GLY A 29 -2.11 -10.34 20.49
N SER A 30 -2.55 -10.34 21.75
CA SER A 30 -3.92 -10.70 22.11
C SER A 30 -4.89 -9.56 21.77
N SER A 31 -5.72 -9.71 20.75
CA SER A 31 -6.92 -8.91 20.57
C SER A 31 -8.02 -9.74 19.93
N GLU A 32 -9.11 -9.94 20.66
CA GLU A 32 -10.32 -10.62 20.17
C GLU A 32 -10.91 -9.95 18.91
N LYS A 33 -10.52 -8.71 18.60
CA LYS A 33 -11.16 -7.87 17.58
C LYS A 33 -10.44 -7.80 16.24
N LEU A 34 -9.23 -8.38 16.11
CA LEU A 34 -8.46 -8.42 14.85
C LEU A 34 -8.39 -7.06 14.11
N GLN A 35 -8.16 -5.99 14.87
CA GLN A 35 -8.14 -4.60 14.40
C GLN A 35 -7.03 -4.31 13.40
N SER A 36 -5.92 -5.03 13.47
CA SER A 36 -4.82 -4.91 12.50
C SER A 36 -5.26 -5.35 11.11
N VAL A 37 -6.12 -6.39 11.04
CA VAL A 37 -6.73 -6.90 9.80
C VAL A 37 -7.71 -5.89 9.23
N ASP A 38 -8.58 -5.32 10.07
CA ASP A 38 -9.53 -4.29 9.67
C ASP A 38 -8.81 -3.03 9.16
N PHE A 39 -7.76 -2.60 9.85
CA PHE A 39 -6.89 -1.52 9.39
C PHE A 39 -6.29 -1.83 8.01
N ALA A 40 -5.75 -3.04 7.82
CA ALA A 40 -5.14 -3.42 6.57
C ALA A 40 -6.16 -3.46 5.41
N ASN A 41 -7.36 -3.98 5.68
CA ASN A 41 -8.45 -4.02 4.71
C ASN A 41 -8.83 -2.60 4.26
N LYS A 42 -9.09 -1.72 5.23
CA LYS A 42 -9.50 -0.33 4.97
C LYS A 42 -8.43 0.44 4.20
N VAL A 43 -7.17 0.31 4.60
CA VAL A 43 -6.06 1.04 3.95
C VAL A 43 -5.81 0.55 2.52
N LEU A 44 -5.75 -0.76 2.29
CA LEU A 44 -5.36 -1.32 0.99
C LEU A 44 -6.50 -1.30 -0.03
N PHE A 45 -7.74 -1.56 0.41
CA PHE A 45 -8.88 -1.78 -0.49
C PHE A 45 -9.86 -0.60 -0.54
N GLU A 46 -9.86 0.31 0.44
CA GLU A 46 -10.72 1.50 0.42
C GLU A 46 -9.92 2.80 0.23
N LEU A 47 -9.00 3.11 1.15
CA LEU A 47 -8.28 4.38 1.15
C LEU A 47 -7.27 4.47 -0.01
N GLY A 48 -6.56 3.38 -0.29
CA GLY A 48 -5.63 3.28 -1.42
C GLY A 48 -6.28 3.64 -2.77
N PRO A 49 -7.40 3.02 -3.16
CA PRO A 49 -8.14 3.40 -4.37
C PRO A 49 -8.71 4.82 -4.33
N LYS A 50 -9.27 5.27 -3.19
CA LYS A 50 -9.79 6.64 -3.03
C LYS A 50 -8.71 7.70 -3.26
N MET A 51 -7.46 7.43 -2.88
CA MET A 51 -6.31 8.33 -3.11
C MET A 51 -6.12 8.76 -4.56
N ARG A 52 -6.55 7.94 -5.53
CA ARG A 52 -6.44 8.30 -6.95
C ARG A 52 -7.36 9.48 -7.29
N HIS A 53 -8.58 9.46 -6.77
CA HIS A 53 -9.58 10.51 -6.95
C HIS A 53 -9.14 11.79 -6.22
N VAL A 54 -8.65 11.66 -4.98
CA VAL A 54 -8.19 12.80 -4.18
C VAL A 54 -7.00 13.51 -4.82
N LYS A 55 -6.07 12.77 -5.43
CA LYS A 55 -4.96 13.37 -6.20
C LYS A 55 -5.42 14.10 -7.46
N GLN A 56 -6.57 13.73 -8.03
CA GLN A 56 -7.14 14.37 -9.20
C GLN A 56 -7.92 15.63 -8.82
N SER A 57 -8.62 15.63 -7.67
CA SER A 57 -9.31 16.83 -7.17
C SER A 57 -8.34 17.88 -6.64
N GLY A 58 -7.14 17.47 -6.19
CA GLY A 58 -6.15 18.37 -5.60
C GLY A 58 -6.46 18.78 -4.17
N GLU A 59 -7.50 18.19 -3.58
CA GLU A 59 -7.90 18.43 -2.20
C GLU A 59 -7.07 17.61 -1.21
N ASP A 60 -6.86 18.16 -0.02
CA ASP A 60 -6.30 17.41 1.10
C ASP A 60 -7.39 16.65 1.85
N GLN A 61 -7.13 15.37 2.13
CA GLN A 61 -8.01 14.53 2.92
C GLN A 61 -7.23 13.82 4.03
N MET A 62 -7.90 13.67 5.16
CA MET A 62 -7.41 12.93 6.31
C MET A 62 -8.49 11.99 6.81
N TRP A 63 -8.14 10.72 6.98
CA TRP A 63 -9.04 9.71 7.53
C TRP A 63 -8.63 9.40 8.96
N ARG A 64 -9.61 9.37 9.86
CA ARG A 64 -9.43 8.90 11.24
C ARG A 64 -9.90 7.44 11.34
N LEU A 65 -9.01 6.57 11.77
CA LEU A 65 -9.29 5.17 12.06
C LEU A 65 -9.22 4.99 13.58
N VAL A 66 -10.34 4.62 14.20
CA VAL A 66 -10.45 4.49 15.65
C VAL A 66 -10.24 3.03 16.05
N PHE A 67 -9.38 2.81 17.05
CA PHE A 67 -9.07 1.51 17.62
C PHE A 67 -9.76 1.32 18.96
N SER A 68 -9.82 0.08 19.44
CA SER A 68 -10.40 -0.21 20.75
C SER A 68 -9.47 0.36 21.83
N GLY A 69 -10.03 1.01 22.85
CA GLY A 69 -9.25 1.75 23.85
C GLY A 69 -9.06 3.24 23.54
N GLY A 70 -9.79 3.80 22.56
CA GLY A 70 -9.85 5.25 22.31
C GLY A 70 -8.71 5.81 21.45
N SER A 71 -7.67 5.01 21.19
CA SER A 71 -6.56 5.37 20.30
C SER A 71 -7.04 5.55 18.84
N SER A 72 -6.33 6.38 18.08
CA SER A 72 -6.70 6.68 16.69
C SER A 72 -5.48 6.81 15.77
N VAL A 73 -5.61 6.31 14.55
CA VAL A 73 -4.65 6.55 13.48
C VAL A 73 -5.23 7.51 12.47
N TYR A 74 -4.50 8.58 12.20
CA TYR A 74 -4.85 9.59 11.21
C TYR A 74 -4.02 9.34 9.96
N VAL A 75 -4.67 8.99 8.87
CA VAL A 75 -4.02 8.75 7.58
C VAL A 75 -4.24 9.95 6.69
N HIS A 76 -3.18 10.61 6.26
CA HIS A 76 -3.26 11.85 5.49
C HIS A 76 -2.77 11.70 4.04
N THR A 77 -3.37 12.48 3.15
CA THR A 77 -2.85 12.76 1.81
C THR A 77 -1.52 13.51 1.91
N TYR A 78 -0.69 13.38 0.87
CA TYR A 78 0.71 13.84 0.86
C TYR A 78 0.89 15.37 1.00
N THR A 79 -0.19 16.15 1.01
CA THR A 79 -0.20 17.59 0.71
C THR A 79 -0.43 18.52 1.91
N PHE A 80 -0.39 18.03 3.15
CA PHE A 80 -0.32 18.94 4.31
C PHE A 80 0.89 19.89 4.20
N LEU A 81 0.66 21.17 4.51
CA LEU A 81 1.56 22.34 4.35
C LEU A 81 3.01 22.13 4.83
N ARG A 82 3.28 21.11 5.65
CA ARG A 82 4.62 20.62 5.97
C ARG A 82 4.68 19.10 5.74
N PRO A 83 5.51 18.63 4.79
CA PRO A 83 5.72 17.20 4.63
C PRO A 83 6.23 16.60 5.95
N ILE A 84 5.49 15.65 6.51
CA ILE A 84 5.96 14.86 7.67
C ILE A 84 7.09 13.95 7.14
N LYS A 85 8.30 14.51 7.07
CA LYS A 85 9.53 13.78 6.75
C LYS A 85 10.10 13.06 7.97
N SER A 86 9.51 13.30 9.14
CA SER A 86 9.91 12.70 10.40
C SER A 86 9.32 11.31 10.58
N GLN A 87 10.01 10.50 11.39
CA GLN A 87 9.46 9.27 11.95
C GLN A 87 8.10 9.55 12.60
N PRO A 88 7.03 8.80 12.29
CA PRO A 88 5.75 8.95 12.97
C PRO A 88 5.90 8.79 14.49
N GLN A 89 5.30 9.71 15.23
CA GLN A 89 5.29 9.71 16.69
C GLN A 89 3.86 9.50 17.18
N LEU A 90 3.74 8.70 18.24
CA LEU A 90 2.51 8.58 19.00
C LEU A 90 2.42 9.77 19.97
N ARG A 91 1.31 10.51 19.94
CA ARG A 91 1.01 11.59 20.89
C ARG A 91 -0.44 11.48 21.32
N ASP A 92 -0.69 11.40 22.63
CA ASP A 92 -2.04 11.35 23.22
C ASP A 92 -2.94 10.26 22.58
N GLY A 93 -2.39 9.07 22.34
CA GLY A 93 -3.11 7.96 21.70
C GLY A 93 -3.37 8.16 20.19
N LYS A 94 -2.81 9.20 19.58
CA LYS A 94 -2.97 9.55 18.16
C LYS A 94 -1.67 9.32 17.40
N LEU A 95 -1.76 8.63 16.25
CA LEU A 95 -0.64 8.43 15.34
C LEU A 95 -0.98 8.97 13.96
N TYR A 96 -0.11 9.84 13.45
CA TYR A 96 -0.27 10.47 12.15
C TYR A 96 0.62 9.77 11.13
N LEU A 97 0.00 9.26 10.06
CA LEU A 97 0.65 8.49 9.02
C LEU A 97 0.36 9.09 7.65
N THR A 98 1.39 9.17 6.83
CA THR A 98 1.17 9.31 5.38
C THR A 98 0.48 8.03 4.87
N MET A 99 -0.25 8.15 3.76
CA MET A 99 -0.77 6.98 3.03
C MET A 99 0.30 5.93 2.69
N LYS A 100 1.55 6.37 2.48
CA LYS A 100 2.67 5.47 2.22
C LYS A 100 2.99 4.62 3.45
N GLN A 101 3.13 5.26 4.61
CA GLN A 101 3.42 4.59 5.87
C GLN A 101 2.27 3.66 6.27
N ALA A 102 1.02 4.12 6.18
CA ALA A 102 -0.15 3.29 6.44
C ALA A 102 -0.20 2.08 5.50
N GLY A 103 0.06 2.27 4.21
CA GLY A 103 0.08 1.18 3.24
C GLY A 103 1.21 0.17 3.46
N LEU A 104 2.38 0.60 3.96
CA LEU A 104 3.46 -0.33 4.34
C LEU A 104 3.07 -1.21 5.55
N LEU A 105 2.47 -0.60 6.58
CA LEU A 105 1.94 -1.34 7.73
C LEU A 105 0.85 -2.33 7.29
N ALA A 106 -0.11 -1.87 6.49
CA ALA A 106 -1.20 -2.70 5.99
C ALA A 106 -0.71 -3.88 5.13
N ALA A 107 0.26 -3.64 4.23
CA ALA A 107 0.86 -4.69 3.42
C ALA A 107 1.64 -5.71 4.27
N THR A 108 2.29 -5.24 5.34
CA THR A 108 2.97 -6.12 6.32
C THR A 108 1.97 -7.04 6.99
N GLN A 109 0.86 -6.49 7.48
CA GLN A 109 -0.18 -7.30 8.12
C GLN A 109 -0.79 -8.31 7.15
N LEU A 110 -1.15 -7.88 5.94
CA LEU A 110 -1.69 -8.80 4.92
C LEU A 110 -0.71 -9.94 4.63
N CYS A 111 0.58 -9.64 4.44
CA CYS A 111 1.58 -10.68 4.16
C CYS A 111 1.81 -11.63 5.34
N ALA A 112 1.69 -11.16 6.58
CA ALA A 112 1.82 -12.00 7.77
C ALA A 112 0.73 -13.07 7.87
N LEU A 113 -0.46 -12.80 7.33
CA LEU A 113 -1.61 -13.73 7.32
C LEU A 113 -1.53 -14.79 6.22
N MET A 114 -0.78 -14.53 5.13
CA MET A 114 -0.77 -15.38 3.95
C MET A 114 -0.31 -16.84 4.21
N PRO A 115 0.76 -17.11 4.97
CA PRO A 115 1.24 -18.48 5.18
C PRO A 115 0.25 -19.39 5.91
N ALA A 116 -0.54 -18.83 6.83
CA ALA A 116 -1.49 -19.59 7.64
C ALA A 116 -2.85 -19.80 6.96
N GLN A 117 -3.15 -19.06 5.88
CA GLN A 117 -4.51 -18.95 5.35
C GLN A 117 -4.65 -19.20 3.86
N HIS A 118 -3.54 -19.42 3.16
CA HIS A 118 -3.58 -19.80 1.77
C HIS A 118 -4.12 -21.21 1.60
N ASN A 119 -5.39 -21.32 1.20
CA ASN A 119 -5.95 -22.55 0.67
C ASN A 119 -5.84 -22.47 -0.87
N PRO A 120 -5.23 -23.47 -1.53
CA PRO A 120 -5.09 -23.48 -2.99
C PRO A 120 -6.44 -23.49 -3.74
N ARG A 121 -7.54 -23.83 -3.06
CA ARG A 121 -8.90 -23.76 -3.61
C ARG A 121 -9.53 -22.37 -3.51
N ASP A 122 -9.01 -21.49 -2.66
CA ASP A 122 -9.58 -20.18 -2.47
C ASP A 122 -9.01 -19.17 -3.50
N LYS A 123 -9.83 -18.18 -3.90
CA LYS A 123 -9.39 -17.13 -4.84
C LYS A 123 -8.20 -16.34 -4.29
N ILE A 124 -7.17 -16.14 -5.10
CA ILE A 124 -5.99 -15.36 -4.74
C ILE A 124 -6.34 -13.89 -4.50
N LEU A 125 -6.05 -13.40 -3.29
CA LEU A 125 -6.25 -12.00 -2.90
C LEU A 125 -5.04 -11.16 -3.30
N LEU A 126 -5.24 -10.27 -4.29
CA LEU A 126 -4.26 -9.26 -4.69
C LEU A 126 -4.77 -7.86 -4.33
N THR A 127 -3.88 -7.00 -3.84
CA THR A 127 -4.20 -5.58 -3.61
C THR A 127 -4.53 -4.88 -4.94
N PRO A 128 -5.28 -3.75 -4.93
CA PRO A 128 -5.57 -3.01 -6.16
C PRO A 128 -4.32 -2.62 -6.96
N LEU A 129 -3.22 -2.26 -6.28
CA LEU A 129 -1.93 -1.97 -6.92
C LEU A 129 -1.33 -3.22 -7.59
N SER A 130 -1.40 -4.36 -6.94
CA SER A 130 -0.92 -5.63 -7.50
C SER A 130 -1.76 -6.06 -8.70
N ARG A 131 -3.09 -5.88 -8.62
CA ARG A 131 -4.03 -6.20 -9.72
C ARG A 131 -3.86 -5.30 -10.94
N ALA A 132 -3.26 -4.13 -10.79
CA ALA A 132 -2.90 -3.29 -11.93
C ALA A 132 -1.74 -3.89 -12.75
N VAL A 133 -0.95 -4.77 -12.16
CA VAL A 133 0.25 -5.37 -12.77
C VAL A 133 0.02 -6.83 -13.14
N PHE A 134 -0.62 -7.61 -12.27
CA PHE A 134 -0.80 -9.05 -12.42
C PHE A 134 -2.26 -9.45 -12.35
N GLU A 135 -2.56 -10.58 -13.00
CA GLU A 135 -3.84 -11.27 -12.85
C GLU A 135 -3.72 -12.36 -11.78
N PRO A 136 -4.77 -12.62 -10.98
CA PRO A 136 -4.78 -13.73 -10.04
C PRO A 136 -4.40 -15.07 -10.69
N GLN A 137 -4.85 -15.31 -11.93
CA GLN A 137 -4.56 -16.53 -12.69
C GLN A 137 -3.08 -16.66 -13.10
N SER A 138 -2.33 -15.55 -13.11
CA SER A 138 -0.90 -15.57 -13.42
C SER A 138 -0.05 -16.05 -12.25
N ILE A 139 -0.52 -15.92 -11.00
CA ILE A 139 0.28 -16.20 -9.81
C ILE A 139 0.70 -17.68 -9.72
N PRO A 140 -0.18 -18.69 -9.95
CA PRO A 140 0.25 -20.09 -9.96
C PRO A 140 1.25 -20.40 -11.07
N LYS A 141 1.12 -19.74 -12.23
CA LYS A 141 2.06 -19.91 -13.36
C LYS A 141 3.44 -19.37 -13.01
N ILE A 142 3.49 -18.19 -12.37
CA ILE A 142 4.72 -17.61 -11.83
C ILE A 142 5.36 -18.55 -10.79
N ALA A 143 4.57 -19.11 -9.87
CA ALA A 143 5.07 -20.05 -8.86
C ALA A 143 5.71 -21.30 -9.51
N ALA A 144 5.07 -21.87 -10.54
CA ALA A 144 5.59 -23.00 -11.29
C ALA A 144 6.90 -22.65 -12.03
N ALA A 145 6.94 -21.51 -12.73
CA ALA A 145 8.14 -21.05 -13.44
C ALA A 145 9.31 -20.77 -12.50
N LEU A 146 9.06 -20.14 -11.35
CA LEU A 146 10.08 -19.93 -10.32
C LEU A 146 10.54 -21.25 -9.70
N SER A 147 9.64 -22.24 -9.56
CA SER A 147 10.01 -23.55 -9.03
C SER A 147 10.97 -24.28 -9.96
N ALA A 148 10.70 -24.22 -11.27
CA ALA A 148 11.60 -24.75 -12.29
C ALA A 148 12.96 -24.03 -12.29
N LEU A 149 12.95 -22.69 -12.27
CA LEU A 149 14.18 -21.88 -12.25
C LEU A 149 15.04 -22.19 -11.02
N ARG A 150 14.43 -22.27 -9.83
CA ARG A 150 15.15 -22.43 -8.55
C ARG A 150 15.38 -23.89 -8.16
N ARG A 151 14.90 -24.85 -8.96
CA ARG A 151 14.94 -26.30 -8.68
C ARG A 151 14.42 -26.65 -7.28
N ARG A 152 13.40 -25.93 -6.82
CA ARG A 152 12.72 -26.14 -5.53
C ARG A 152 11.29 -25.68 -5.62
N VAL A 153 10.39 -26.30 -4.86
CA VAL A 153 8.98 -25.88 -4.81
C VAL A 153 8.88 -24.45 -4.26
N VAL A 154 8.20 -23.58 -5.00
CA VAL A 154 7.84 -22.22 -4.58
C VAL A 154 6.34 -22.17 -4.36
N ASP A 155 5.93 -21.86 -3.13
CA ASP A 155 4.53 -21.75 -2.75
C ASP A 155 3.86 -20.52 -3.40
N VAL A 156 2.60 -20.67 -3.82
CA VAL A 156 1.75 -19.58 -4.30
C VAL A 156 1.61 -18.47 -3.25
N ALA A 157 1.47 -18.81 -1.97
CA ALA A 157 1.39 -17.84 -0.87
C ALA A 157 2.65 -16.94 -0.81
N TYR A 158 3.82 -17.53 -1.06
CA TYR A 158 5.08 -16.78 -1.14
C TYR A 158 5.07 -15.80 -2.32
N VAL A 159 4.59 -16.24 -3.50
CA VAL A 159 4.48 -15.37 -4.67
C VAL A 159 3.49 -14.23 -4.42
N VAL A 160 2.34 -14.49 -3.80
CA VAL A 160 1.37 -13.45 -3.44
C VAL A 160 1.99 -12.42 -2.49
N ALA A 161 2.66 -12.86 -1.42
CA ALA A 161 3.31 -11.97 -0.47
C ALA A 161 4.40 -11.12 -1.15
N ALA A 162 5.18 -11.72 -2.05
CA ALA A 162 6.19 -11.02 -2.84
C ALA A 162 5.57 -9.98 -3.78
N VAL A 163 4.50 -10.33 -4.49
CA VAL A 163 3.78 -9.42 -5.40
C VAL A 163 3.16 -8.25 -4.64
N VAL A 164 2.39 -8.53 -3.58
CA VAL A 164 1.76 -7.52 -2.73
C VAL A 164 2.80 -6.56 -2.15
N SER A 165 3.89 -7.09 -1.62
CA SER A 165 4.96 -6.28 -1.02
C SER A 165 5.70 -5.43 -2.05
N SER A 166 5.93 -5.96 -3.26
CA SER A 166 6.76 -5.27 -4.27
C SER A 166 5.99 -4.24 -5.08
N CYS A 167 4.68 -4.43 -5.28
CA CYS A 167 3.80 -3.45 -5.92
C CYS A 167 3.45 -2.27 -4.99
N GLN A 168 3.72 -2.39 -3.69
CA GLN A 168 3.48 -1.33 -2.72
C GLN A 168 4.48 -0.17 -2.89
N SER A 169 3.98 1.06 -2.75
CA SER A 169 4.85 2.25 -2.74
C SER A 169 5.86 2.18 -1.59
N ASP A 170 7.13 2.44 -1.90
CA ASP A 170 8.26 2.27 -0.97
C ASP A 170 8.39 0.84 -0.42
N GLY A 171 7.90 -0.16 -1.16
CA GLY A 171 7.92 -1.58 -0.78
C GLY A 171 9.30 -2.17 -0.48
N PHE A 172 10.40 -1.50 -0.83
CA PHE A 172 11.77 -1.92 -0.47
C PHE A 172 11.98 -2.07 1.06
N HIS A 173 11.11 -1.49 1.89
CA HIS A 173 11.08 -1.70 3.34
C HIS A 173 10.48 -3.05 3.78
N LEU A 174 9.61 -3.68 2.97
CA LEU A 174 8.83 -4.87 3.34
C LEU A 174 9.63 -6.16 3.19
N GLN A 175 9.47 -7.11 4.10
CA GLN A 175 10.27 -8.35 4.13
C GLN A 175 10.24 -9.13 2.82
N HIS A 176 9.05 -9.34 2.24
CA HIS A 176 8.86 -10.19 1.06
C HIS A 176 9.11 -9.49 -0.27
N SER A 177 9.37 -8.17 -0.29
CA SER A 177 9.51 -7.45 -1.55
C SER A 177 10.78 -7.82 -2.31
N GLN A 178 10.65 -7.91 -3.63
CA GLN A 178 11.69 -8.29 -4.57
C GLN A 178 11.89 -7.19 -5.61
N CYS A 179 13.15 -6.90 -5.93
CA CYS A 179 13.49 -5.84 -6.88
C CYS A 179 12.93 -6.12 -8.29
N ALA A 180 12.97 -7.38 -8.73
CA ALA A 180 12.45 -7.81 -10.02
C ALA A 180 10.97 -7.41 -10.22
N ILE A 181 10.11 -7.76 -9.26
CA ILE A 181 8.67 -7.44 -9.30
C ILE A 181 8.44 -5.93 -9.27
N ALA A 182 9.18 -5.19 -8.43
CA ALA A 182 9.03 -3.74 -8.33
C ALA A 182 9.36 -3.03 -9.66
N LEU A 183 10.35 -3.52 -10.41
CA LEU A 183 10.70 -2.99 -11.73
C LEU A 183 9.64 -3.32 -12.79
N VAL A 184 9.02 -4.52 -12.72
CA VAL A 184 7.86 -4.88 -13.55
C VAL A 184 6.68 -3.95 -13.24
N ALA A 185 6.38 -3.73 -11.96
CA ALA A 185 5.30 -2.84 -11.53
C ALA A 185 5.48 -1.41 -12.06
N ILE A 186 6.68 -0.83 -11.91
CA ILE A 186 6.99 0.50 -12.49
C ILE A 186 6.80 0.50 -14.00
N GLY A 187 7.21 -0.59 -14.65
CA GLY A 187 7.02 -0.79 -16.08
C GLY A 187 5.56 -0.73 -16.50
N ALA A 188 4.72 -1.49 -15.80
CA ALA A 188 3.29 -1.63 -16.09
C ALA A 188 2.47 -0.38 -15.72
N THR A 189 2.86 0.38 -14.69
CA THR A 189 2.05 1.49 -14.18
C THR A 189 2.51 2.89 -14.63
N THR A 190 3.71 3.02 -15.21
CA THR A 190 4.28 4.32 -15.59
C THR A 190 4.24 4.50 -17.10
N LYS A 191 3.36 5.38 -17.60
CA LYS A 191 3.18 5.62 -19.04
C LYS A 191 4.37 6.35 -19.68
N ASP A 192 4.86 7.43 -19.07
CA ASP A 192 5.97 8.24 -19.60
C ASP A 192 7.31 7.46 -19.58
N PRO A 193 7.95 7.23 -20.74
CA PRO A 193 9.23 6.51 -20.81
C PRO A 193 10.36 7.16 -19.99
N LYS A 194 10.44 8.50 -19.96
CA LYS A 194 11.50 9.21 -19.22
C LYS A 194 11.32 9.03 -17.71
N ALA A 195 10.09 9.18 -17.22
CA ALA A 195 9.75 8.91 -15.82
C ALA A 195 9.96 7.43 -15.46
N ARG A 196 9.56 6.51 -16.34
CA ARG A 196 9.74 5.06 -16.15
C ARG A 196 11.21 4.69 -15.99
N LYS A 197 12.09 5.18 -16.87
CA LYS A 197 13.56 4.99 -16.76
C LYS A 197 14.10 5.52 -15.43
N ARG A 198 13.75 6.77 -15.09
CA ARG A 198 14.16 7.41 -13.83
C ARG A 198 13.70 6.64 -12.59
N MET A 199 12.44 6.17 -12.58
CA MET A 199 11.88 5.40 -11.47
C MET A 199 12.55 4.04 -11.34
N ARG A 200 12.77 3.31 -12.45
CA ARG A 200 13.51 2.04 -12.43
C ARG A 200 14.92 2.21 -11.84
N SER A 201 15.68 3.21 -12.28
CA SER A 201 17.02 3.48 -11.73
C SER A 201 17.00 3.81 -10.23
N LYS A 202 16.02 4.62 -9.79
CA LYS A 202 15.85 4.95 -8.37
C LYS A 202 15.51 3.70 -7.55
N THR A 203 14.58 2.89 -8.02
CA THR A 203 14.13 1.66 -7.35
C THR A 203 15.26 0.65 -7.23
N LEU A 204 16.07 0.47 -8.27
CA LEU A 204 17.25 -0.39 -8.23
C LEU A 204 18.23 0.05 -7.12
N LYS A 205 18.51 1.36 -7.02
CA LYS A 205 19.32 1.91 -5.91
C LYS A 205 18.67 1.63 -4.55
N GLN A 206 17.37 1.88 -4.38
CA GLN A 206 16.67 1.71 -3.09
C GLN A 206 16.65 0.24 -2.61
N TYR A 207 16.40 -0.71 -3.51
CA TYR A 207 16.40 -2.14 -3.19
C TYR A 207 17.82 -2.65 -2.89
N SER A 208 18.81 -2.24 -3.70
CA SER A 208 20.22 -2.59 -3.47
C SER A 208 20.72 -2.11 -2.09
N HIS A 209 20.38 -0.89 -1.67
CA HIS A 209 20.71 -0.37 -0.33
C HIS A 209 20.09 -1.19 0.82
N ARG A 210 19.04 -1.98 0.55
CA ARG A 210 18.40 -2.89 1.51
C ARG A 210 18.83 -4.34 1.35
N GLY A 211 19.88 -4.61 0.57
CA GLY A 211 20.40 -5.97 0.34
C GLY A 211 19.49 -6.83 -0.55
N LYS A 212 18.57 -6.21 -1.31
CA LYS A 212 17.64 -6.93 -2.18
C LYS A 212 18.14 -6.86 -3.62
N ALA A 213 18.89 -7.89 -4.00
CA ALA A 213 19.49 -7.98 -5.32
C ALA A 213 18.44 -8.05 -6.43
N PHE A 214 18.83 -7.57 -7.62
CA PHE A 214 18.07 -7.75 -8.84
C PHE A 214 18.51 -9.04 -9.52
N HIS A 215 17.56 -9.92 -9.82
CA HIS A 215 17.77 -11.16 -10.55
C HIS A 215 17.06 -11.06 -11.91
N SER A 216 17.84 -11.11 -12.99
CA SER A 216 17.33 -10.89 -14.35
C SER A 216 16.37 -12.00 -14.79
N ASP A 217 16.64 -13.26 -14.43
CA ASP A 217 15.78 -14.37 -14.83
C ASP A 217 14.44 -14.37 -14.09
N GLU A 218 14.43 -13.99 -12.81
CA GLU A 218 13.18 -13.77 -12.08
C GLU A 218 12.39 -12.61 -12.69
N TYR A 219 13.07 -11.52 -13.08
CA TYR A 219 12.43 -10.39 -13.76
C TYR A 219 11.73 -10.82 -15.05
N LYS A 220 12.37 -11.66 -15.88
CA LYS A 220 11.76 -12.17 -17.12
C LYS A 220 10.47 -12.93 -16.84
N ILE A 221 10.47 -13.84 -15.87
CA ILE A 221 9.29 -14.61 -15.46
C ILE A 221 8.15 -13.66 -15.03
N TYR A 222 8.44 -12.70 -14.16
CA TYR A 222 7.42 -11.74 -13.71
C TYR A 222 6.94 -10.83 -14.84
N ALA A 223 7.84 -10.40 -15.74
CA ALA A 223 7.48 -9.54 -16.87
C ALA A 223 6.55 -10.26 -17.85
N GLU A 224 6.86 -11.52 -18.18
CA GLU A 224 6.07 -12.38 -19.07
C GLU A 224 4.64 -12.60 -18.57
N HIS A 225 4.48 -12.75 -17.26
CA HIS A 225 3.17 -12.99 -16.63
C HIS A 225 2.45 -11.71 -16.17
N SER A 226 2.98 -10.54 -16.49
CA SER A 226 2.34 -9.25 -16.21
C SER A 226 1.31 -8.88 -17.29
N LYS A 227 0.33 -8.05 -16.94
CA LYS A 227 -0.68 -7.52 -17.87
C LYS A 227 -0.11 -6.71 -19.03
N MET A 228 1.17 -6.31 -18.95
CA MET A 228 1.85 -5.48 -19.93
C MET A 228 3.02 -6.23 -20.60
N ALA A 229 3.02 -7.57 -20.57
CA ALA A 229 4.09 -8.42 -21.10
C ALA A 229 4.54 -8.01 -22.51
N ARG A 230 3.60 -7.74 -23.43
CA ARG A 230 3.91 -7.31 -24.81
C ARG A 230 4.67 -5.98 -24.87
N GLN A 231 4.34 -5.04 -23.99
CA GLN A 231 4.97 -3.71 -23.97
C GLN A 231 6.33 -3.76 -23.28
N LEU A 232 6.47 -4.58 -22.23
CA LEU A 232 7.75 -4.78 -21.56
C LEU A 232 8.74 -5.55 -22.43
N ALA A 233 8.27 -6.50 -23.24
CA ALA A 233 9.10 -7.23 -24.20
C ALA A 233 9.60 -6.35 -25.36
N ALA A 234 8.85 -5.30 -25.73
CA ALA A 234 9.26 -4.34 -26.75
C ALA A 234 10.29 -3.31 -26.23
N GLU A 235 10.52 -3.23 -24.92
CA GLU A 235 11.54 -2.36 -24.34
C GLU A 235 12.89 -3.08 -24.25
N SER A 236 13.98 -2.36 -24.55
CA SER A 236 15.34 -2.90 -24.38
C SER A 236 15.55 -3.39 -22.93
N PRO A 237 16.34 -4.47 -22.73
CA PRO A 237 16.61 -5.02 -21.40
C PRO A 237 17.08 -3.93 -20.43
N ILE A 238 16.66 -4.04 -19.17
CA ILE A 238 17.18 -3.20 -18.09
C ILE A 238 18.66 -3.56 -17.93
N SER A 239 19.56 -2.84 -18.60
CA SER A 239 20.99 -2.98 -18.32
C SER A 239 21.26 -2.54 -16.89
N PRO A 240 22.07 -3.29 -16.11
CA PRO A 240 22.57 -2.78 -14.84
C PRO A 240 23.36 -1.52 -15.13
N ILE A 241 22.79 -0.37 -14.79
CA ILE A 241 23.42 0.91 -15.03
C ILE A 241 24.58 1.04 -14.02
N PRO A 242 25.82 1.31 -14.45
CA PRO A 242 26.88 1.74 -13.53
C PRO A 242 26.42 2.97 -12.74
N PRO A 243 26.97 3.22 -11.54
CA PRO A 243 26.53 4.33 -10.70
C PRO A 243 26.67 5.65 -11.48
N PHE A 244 25.55 6.28 -11.84
CA PHE A 244 25.58 7.66 -12.33
C PHE A 244 26.16 8.56 -11.22
N PRO A 245 27.10 9.46 -11.55
CA PRO A 245 27.55 10.49 -10.62
C PRO A 245 26.34 11.32 -10.19
N ASP A 246 26.30 11.71 -8.92
CA ASP A 246 25.24 12.53 -8.35
C ASP A 246 25.20 13.88 -9.07
N VAL A 247 24.23 14.06 -9.96
CA VAL A 247 23.96 15.37 -10.56
C VAL A 247 23.35 16.24 -9.47
N ALA A 248 24.11 17.23 -9.00
CA ALA A 248 23.65 18.25 -8.07
C ALA A 248 22.38 18.91 -8.61
N LYS A 249 21.31 18.93 -7.80
CA LYS A 249 20.08 19.66 -8.16
C LYS A 249 20.35 21.16 -8.14
N PRO A 250 19.88 21.94 -9.12
CA PRO A 250 19.99 23.39 -9.05
C PRO A 250 19.20 23.90 -7.83
N PRO A 251 19.75 24.89 -7.09
CA PRO A 251 19.10 25.41 -5.89
C PRO A 251 17.79 26.10 -6.28
N ARG A 252 16.67 25.59 -5.79
CA ARG A 252 15.39 26.29 -5.86
C ARG A 252 15.41 27.45 -4.86
N ARG A 253 15.87 28.64 -5.30
CA ARG A 253 15.58 29.88 -4.57
C ARG A 253 14.08 30.13 -4.66
N ARG A 254 13.38 29.99 -3.54
CA ARG A 254 12.02 30.53 -3.38
C ARG A 254 12.18 31.87 -2.69
N ASP A 255 11.75 32.93 -3.37
CA ASP A 255 11.83 34.30 -2.89
C ASP A 255 10.97 34.45 -1.62
N VAL A 256 11.63 34.80 -0.51
CA VAL A 256 11.01 34.97 0.81
C VAL A 256 9.96 36.08 0.77
N ALA A 257 10.09 37.06 -0.13
CA ALA A 257 9.14 38.15 -0.30
C ALA A 257 7.77 37.69 -0.85
N VAL A 258 7.70 36.55 -1.54
CA VAL A 258 6.44 35.96 -2.02
C VAL A 258 5.74 35.21 -0.90
N VAL A 259 6.49 34.57 0.00
CA VAL A 259 5.94 33.85 1.16
C VAL A 259 5.40 34.84 2.20
N LEU A 260 6.12 35.93 2.47
CA LEU A 260 5.68 36.93 3.44
C LEU A 260 4.42 37.71 2.99
N ARG A 261 4.24 37.93 1.68
CA ARG A 261 3.00 38.53 1.13
C ARG A 261 1.77 37.64 1.29
N SER A 262 1.92 36.32 1.39
CA SER A 262 0.81 35.40 1.67
C SER A 262 0.41 35.31 3.16
N ILE A 263 1.21 35.94 4.04
CA ILE A 263 1.02 35.92 5.50
C ILE A 263 0.50 37.29 6.02
N ALA A 264 0.51 38.33 5.18
CA ALA A 264 -0.03 39.64 5.54
C ALA A 264 -1.56 39.57 5.62
N LYS A 265 -2.03 39.52 6.87
CA LYS A 265 -3.41 39.50 7.33
C LYS A 265 -4.22 40.68 6.75
N SER A 266 -5.42 40.41 6.25
CA SER A 266 -6.46 41.42 6.10
C SER A 266 -7.15 41.64 7.45
N PRO A 267 -7.35 42.87 7.93
CA PRO A 267 -7.93 43.16 9.25
C PRO A 267 -9.41 42.76 9.44
N ASN A 268 -10.08 42.25 8.41
CA ASN A 268 -11.53 41.99 8.41
C ASN A 268 -11.89 40.52 8.14
N ASP A 269 -11.15 39.56 8.71
CA ASP A 269 -11.48 38.12 8.58
C ASP A 269 -12.37 37.63 9.75
N PRO A 270 -13.66 37.31 9.51
CA PRO A 270 -14.60 36.88 10.53
C PRO A 270 -14.52 35.38 10.89
N LEU A 271 -13.51 34.63 10.43
CA LEU A 271 -13.37 33.20 10.70
C LEU A 271 -12.34 32.85 11.79
N SER A 272 -12.28 33.70 12.82
CA SER A 272 -11.95 33.26 14.17
C SER A 272 -13.20 32.63 14.80
N GLY A 273 -13.34 31.31 14.79
CA GLY A 273 -14.43 30.67 15.55
C GLY A 273 -14.66 29.18 15.31
N ASP A 274 -14.44 28.42 16.38
CA ASP A 274 -15.26 27.33 16.93
C ASP A 274 -15.39 25.93 16.29
N THR A 275 -15.44 25.00 17.25
CA THR A 275 -15.64 23.55 17.19
C THR A 275 -16.91 23.17 16.42
N ILE A 276 -16.78 22.23 15.47
CA ILE A 276 -17.93 21.61 14.81
C ILE A 276 -18.23 20.26 15.49
N ASP A 277 -19.31 20.21 16.27
CA ASP A 277 -19.96 18.96 16.65
C ASP A 277 -20.86 18.47 15.51
N ILE A 278 -20.78 17.18 15.17
CA ILE A 278 -21.69 16.55 14.21
C ILE A 278 -22.39 15.37 14.89
N LYS A 279 -23.69 15.55 15.18
CA LYS A 279 -24.62 14.48 15.55
C LYS A 279 -25.04 13.70 14.30
N PHE A 280 -25.03 12.38 14.41
CA PHE A 280 -25.57 11.47 13.39
C PHE A 280 -27.07 11.29 13.63
N VAL A 281 -27.90 11.56 12.62
CA VAL A 281 -29.31 11.15 12.60
C VAL A 281 -29.43 10.05 11.54
N ALA A 282 -29.81 8.85 11.97
CA ALA A 282 -30.19 7.78 11.06
C ALA A 282 -31.68 7.94 10.72
N SER A 283 -32.06 7.87 9.45
CA SER A 283 -33.46 7.73 9.04
C SER A 283 -33.83 6.26 8.86
N ALA A 284 -34.98 5.89 9.44
CA ALA A 284 -35.66 4.62 9.27
C ALA A 284 -36.51 4.62 7.98
N LYS A 285 -36.83 3.41 7.51
CA LYS A 285 -37.60 3.03 6.30
C LYS A 285 -39.06 3.50 6.31
N GLU A 286 -39.67 3.65 5.13
CA GLU A 286 -40.73 2.76 4.54
C GLU A 286 -41.22 3.31 3.18
N GLN A 287 -41.20 2.47 2.12
CA GLN A 287 -42.32 1.88 1.35
C GLN A 287 -42.74 2.70 0.13
N ASP A 288 -42.56 2.14 -1.08
CA ASP A 288 -43.67 1.99 -2.03
C ASP A 288 -43.38 0.86 -3.05
N GLU A 289 -44.44 0.14 -3.40
CA GLU A 289 -44.46 -1.02 -4.30
C GLU A 289 -44.52 -0.63 -5.79
N ASP A 290 -44.29 -1.65 -6.63
CA ASP A 290 -44.55 -1.74 -8.08
C ASP A 290 -43.66 -0.92 -9.04
N VAL A 291 -42.82 -1.66 -9.78
CA VAL A 291 -42.87 -1.80 -11.26
C VAL A 291 -41.67 -2.64 -11.72
N VAL A 292 -41.96 -3.56 -12.65
CA VAL A 292 -41.11 -4.47 -13.45
C VAL A 292 -40.88 -5.87 -12.89
N ALA A 293 -41.93 -6.68 -13.04
CA ALA A 293 -41.80 -8.08 -13.40
C ALA A 293 -41.02 -8.23 -14.72
N GLY A 294 -40.04 -9.14 -14.74
CA GLY A 294 -39.48 -9.69 -15.97
C GLY A 294 -37.99 -9.46 -16.19
N MET A 295 -37.12 -10.07 -15.38
CA MET A 295 -35.81 -10.53 -15.85
C MET A 295 -35.45 -11.86 -15.19
N SER A 296 -35.08 -12.81 -16.06
CA SER A 296 -34.55 -14.15 -15.80
C SER A 296 -33.79 -14.30 -14.48
N ALA A 297 -34.15 -15.33 -13.70
CA ALA A 297 -33.45 -15.77 -12.51
C ALA A 297 -31.93 -15.84 -12.77
N SER A 298 -31.21 -14.86 -12.24
CA SER A 298 -29.76 -14.90 -12.17
C SER A 298 -29.40 -16.05 -11.24
N VAL A 299 -28.84 -17.12 -11.80
CA VAL A 299 -28.20 -18.18 -11.04
C VAL A 299 -27.13 -17.53 -10.17
N ASP A 300 -27.40 -17.48 -8.87
CA ASP A 300 -26.54 -16.86 -7.88
C ASP A 300 -25.34 -17.78 -7.65
N VAL A 301 -24.34 -17.69 -8.53
CA VAL A 301 -23.08 -18.43 -8.35
C VAL A 301 -22.28 -17.72 -7.25
N ARG A 302 -22.52 -18.09 -5.99
CA ARG A 302 -21.67 -17.76 -4.84
C ARG A 302 -20.28 -18.37 -5.05
N LEU A 303 -19.40 -17.63 -5.70
CA LEU A 303 -17.99 -17.98 -5.79
C LEU A 303 -17.23 -17.46 -4.57
N GLU A 304 -17.18 -18.27 -3.51
CA GLU A 304 -16.38 -18.03 -2.31
C GLU A 304 -14.91 -17.74 -2.66
N GLY A 305 -14.40 -16.59 -2.23
CA GLY A 305 -13.01 -16.16 -2.42
C GLY A 305 -12.29 -15.95 -1.10
N ILE A 306 -10.96 -15.78 -1.11
CA ILE A 306 -10.27 -15.20 0.05
C ILE A 306 -10.59 -13.70 0.05
N SER A 307 -11.44 -13.27 0.98
CA SER A 307 -11.54 -11.87 1.40
C SER A 307 -10.79 -11.69 2.72
N MET A 308 -10.44 -10.46 3.07
CA MET A 308 -9.93 -10.14 4.41
C MET A 308 -10.92 -10.55 5.52
N GLU A 309 -12.22 -10.54 5.21
CA GLU A 309 -13.28 -11.02 6.11
C GLU A 309 -13.21 -12.53 6.31
N ARG A 310 -12.92 -13.31 5.26
CA ARG A 310 -12.71 -14.76 5.39
C ARG A 310 -11.43 -15.09 6.15
N MET A 311 -10.38 -14.30 5.96
CA MET A 311 -9.15 -14.38 6.75
C MET A 311 -9.45 -14.15 8.24
N ARG A 312 -10.22 -13.11 8.54
CA ARG A 312 -10.71 -12.79 9.90
C ARG A 312 -11.54 -13.93 10.49
N PHE A 313 -12.51 -14.47 9.74
CA PHE A 313 -13.35 -15.58 10.20
C PHE A 313 -12.52 -16.83 10.55
N LYS A 314 -11.52 -17.17 9.74
CA LYS A 314 -10.61 -18.29 10.02
C LYS A 314 -9.79 -18.07 11.30
N LEU A 315 -9.32 -16.85 11.57
CA LEU A 315 -8.60 -16.54 12.82
C LEU A 315 -9.51 -16.70 14.04
N LEU A 316 -10.71 -16.13 14.00
CA LEU A 316 -11.67 -16.24 15.11
C LEU A 316 -12.15 -17.67 15.37
N SER A 317 -12.13 -18.51 14.33
CA SER A 317 -12.54 -19.92 14.43
C SER A 317 -11.41 -20.86 14.88
N ALA A 318 -10.15 -20.42 14.81
CA ALA A 318 -8.99 -21.20 15.23
C ALA A 318 -8.68 -21.06 16.74
N GLU A 319 -9.32 -20.11 17.43
CA GLU A 319 -9.21 -19.87 18.88
C GLU A 319 -10.29 -20.62 19.70
N LYS A 320 -11.13 -21.45 19.07
CA LYS A 320 -12.11 -22.35 19.71
C LYS A 320 -11.67 -23.80 19.59
#